data_AF-A0A351FDH6-F1
#
_entry.id   AF-A0A351FDH6-F1
#
_cell.length_a   1.000
_cell.length_b   1.000
_cell.length_c   1.000
_cell.angle_alpha   90.00
_cell.angle_beta   90.00
_cell.angle_gamma   90.00
#
_symmetry.space_group_name_H-M   'P 1'
#
loop_
_entity.id
_entity.type
_entity.pdbx_description
1 polymer ?
#
loop_
_entity_poly.entity_id
_entity_poly.type
_entity_poly.pdbx_seq_one_letter_code
_entity_poly.pdbx_strand_id
1 'polypeptide(L)' 'MKAQLYAIPVILALIVFYLCTFVVQETEQVIITQFGKPVDEEAITEAGLHFKIPFIQ' A
#
# COMPACT_ATOMS: atom_id res chain seq x y z
N MET A 1 -5.25 -26.03 -19.03
CA MET A 1 -3.92 -25.53 -19.43
C MET A 1 -3.86 -24.00 -19.60
N LYS A 2 -4.90 -23.32 -20.13
CA LYS A 2 -4.91 -21.84 -20.28
C LYS A 2 -5.02 -21.06 -18.95
N ALA A 3 -5.75 -21.60 -17.97
CA ALA A 3 -5.89 -20.98 -16.64
C ALA A 3 -4.55 -20.84 -15.90
N GLN A 4 -3.60 -21.75 -16.13
CA GLN A 4 -2.26 -21.70 -15.53
C GLN A 4 -1.42 -20.53 -16.09
N LEU A 5 -1.69 -20.08 -17.32
CA LEU A 5 -1.02 -18.93 -17.92
C LEU A 5 -1.39 -17.61 -17.22
N TYR A 6 -2.62 -17.51 -16.73
CA TYR A 6 -3.11 -16.33 -16.00
C TYR A 6 -2.76 -16.34 -14.51
N ALA A 7 -2.30 -17.49 -13.97
CA ALA A 7 -1.97 -17.59 -12.54
C ALA A 7 -0.85 -16.62 -12.14
N ILE A 8 0.19 -16.49 -12.97
CA ILE A 8 1.33 -15.61 -12.71
C ILE A 8 0.92 -14.12 -12.62
N PRO A 9 0.26 -13.52 -13.64
CA PRO A 9 -0.13 -12.12 -13.55
C PRO A 9 -1.13 -11.85 -12.42
N VAL A 10 -2.02 -12.79 -12.11
CA VAL A 10 -2.96 -12.66 -10.98
C VAL A 10 -2.21 -12.63 -9.64
N ILE A 11 -1.27 -13.55 -9.44
CA ILE A 11 -0.44 -13.57 -8.22
C ILE A 11 0.37 -12.27 -8.11
N LEU A 12 0.96 -11.80 -9.21
CA LEU A 12 1.72 -10.56 -9.22
C LEU A 12 0.84 -9.35 -8.82
N ALA A 13 -0.37 -9.27 -9.37
CA ALA A 13 -1.32 -8.22 -9.02
C ALA A 13 -1.71 -8.26 -7.53
N LEU A 14 -1.93 -9.45 -6.96
CA LEU A 14 -2.23 -9.62 -5.54
C LEU A 14 -1.06 -9.20 -4.65
N ILE A 15 0.18 -9.53 -5.03
CA ILE A 15 1.39 -9.11 -4.31
C ILE A 15 1.50 -7.59 -4.32
N VAL A 16 1.35 -6.95 -5.49
CA VAL A 16 1.40 -5.49 -5.62
C VAL A 16 0.30 -4.85 -4.76
N PHE A 17 -0.92 -5.37 -4.82
CA PHE A 17 -2.03 -4.89 -4.00
C PHE A 17 -1.70 -4.97 -2.51
N TYR A 18 -1.20 -6.10 -2.04
CA TYR A 18 -0.80 -6.28 -0.64
C TYR A 18 0.27 -5.29 -0.19
N LEU A 19 1.29 -5.04 -1.02
CA LEU A 19 2.36 -4.09 -0.71
C LEU A 19 1.89 -2.63 -0.69
N CYS A 20 0.80 -2.32 -1.41
CA CYS A 20 0.18 -1.01 -1.43
C CYS A 20 -0.76 -0.79 -0.24
N THR A 21 -1.12 -1.83 0.53
CA THR A 21 -2.03 -1.70 1.68
C THR A 21 -1.29 -1.68 3.00
N PHE A 22 -1.81 -0.93 3.97
CA PHE A 22 -1.39 -0.98 5.37
C PHE A 22 -2.56 -0.64 6.29
N VAL A 23 -2.50 -1.07 7.55
CA VAL A 23 -3.54 -0.83 8.54
C VAL A 23 -3.02 0.14 9.59
N VAL A 24 -3.84 1.11 9.98
CA VAL A 24 -3.58 2.03 11.09
C VAL A 24 -4.49 1.62 12.24
N GLN A 25 -3.91 1.33 13.40
CA GLN A 25 -4.66 1.08 14.63
C GLN A 25 -5.03 2.39 15.33
N GLU A 26 -6.07 2.39 16.17
CA GLU A 26 -6.53 3.60 16.89
C GLU A 26 -5.46 4.24 17.79
N THR A 27 -4.45 3.47 18.20
CA THR A 27 -3.33 3.94 19.01
C THR A 27 -2.11 4.35 18.19
N GLU A 28 -2.18 4.25 16.86
CA GLU A 28 -1.07 4.48 15.95
C GLU A 28 -1.30 5.74 15.09
N GLN A 29 -0.20 6.35 14.67
CA GLN A 29 -0.20 7.43 13.70
C GLN A 29 0.91 7.14 12.69
N VAL A 30 0.59 7.30 11.40
CA VAL A 30 1.50 6.92 10.32
C VAL A 30 1.84 8.14 9.47
N ILE A 31 3.14 8.32 9.21
CA ILE A 31 3.67 9.33 8.28
C ILE A 31 4.25 8.60 7.07
N ILE A 32 3.68 8.83 5.90
CA ILE A 32 4.23 8.30 4.65
C ILE A 32 5.36 9.22 4.19
N THR A 33 6.54 8.64 3.99
CA THR A 33 7.71 9.37 3.49
C THR A 33 8.19 8.80 2.16
N GLN A 34 8.75 9.67 1.33
CA GLN A 34 9.44 9.33 0.11
C GLN A 34 10.81 10.01 0.10
N PHE A 35 11.86 9.21 -0.08
CA PHE A 35 13.24 9.71 0.00
C PHE A 35 13.54 10.53 1.27
N GLY A 36 12.90 10.18 2.39
CA GLY A 36 13.06 10.87 3.67
C GLY A 36 12.25 12.16 3.83
N LYS A 37 11.41 12.52 2.86
CA LYS A 37 10.48 13.66 2.95
C LYS A 37 9.05 13.16 3.17
N PRO A 38 8.26 13.77 4.07
CA PRO A 38 6.83 13.49 4.15
C PRO A 38 6.16 13.79 2.81
N VAL A 39 5.30 12.86 2.37
CA VAL A 39 4.52 13.02 1.14
C VAL A 39 3.33 13.93 1.40
N ASP A 40 2.66 13.69 2.52
CA ASP A 40 1.56 14.49 3.01
C ASP A 40 2.06 15.47 4.07
N GLU A 41 1.43 16.64 4.14
CA GLU A 41 1.71 17.63 5.18
C GLU A 41 1.21 17.16 6.56
N GLU A 42 0.19 16.30 6.57
CA GLU A 42 -0.45 15.76 7.75
C GLU A 42 -0.26 14.25 7.85
N ALA A 43 -0.21 13.75 9.09
CA ALA A 43 -0.07 12.33 9.37
C ALA A 43 -1.43 11.64 9.43
N ILE A 44 -1.49 10.38 8.98
CA ILE A 44 -2.72 9.59 8.98
C ILE A 44 -3.01 9.14 10.40
N THR A 45 -4.13 9.60 10.96
CA THR A 45 -4.62 9.29 12.32
C THR A 45 -5.90 8.46 12.32
N GLU A 46 -6.60 8.39 11.18
CA GLU A 46 -7.82 7.60 11.06
C GLU A 46 -7.47 6.12 11.08
N ALA A 47 -8.06 5.38 12.03
CA ALA A 47 -7.89 3.95 12.09
C ALA A 47 -8.60 3.27 10.90
N GLY A 48 -7.97 2.25 10.34
CA GLY A 48 -8.52 1.51 9.21
C GLY A 48 -7.50 1.03 8.20
N LEU A 49 -8.00 0.53 7.08
CA LEU A 49 -7.20 0.09 5.94
C LEU A 49 -6.90 1.27 5.04
N HIS A 50 -5.61 1.52 4.80
CA HIS A 50 -5.11 2.60 3.98
C HIS A 50 -4.30 2.06 2.80
N PHE A 51 -4.24 2.86 1.74
CA PHE A 51 -3.52 2.55 0.51
C PHE A 51 -2.42 3.57 0.27
N LYS A 52 -1.22 3.10 -0.08
CA LYS A 52 -0.08 3.91 -0.55
C LYS A 52 0.30 3.51 -1.97
N ILE A 53 0.69 4.48 -2.79
CA ILE A 53 1.20 4.24 -4.15
C ILE A 53 2.74 4.33 -4.11
N PRO A 54 3.46 3.23 -4.37
CA PRO A 54 4.92 3.18 -4.15
C PRO A 54 5.77 3.98 -5.16
N PHE A 55 5.22 4.45 -6.29
CA PHE A 55 6.01 4.93 -7.43
C PHE A 55 5.54 6.22 -8.12
N ILE A 56 4.51 6.91 -7.62
CA ILE A 56 3.99 8.15 -8.25
C ILE A 56 3.87 9.21 -7.17
N GLN A 57 4.88 10.07 -7.03
CA GLN A 57 4.89 11.26 -6.16
C GLN A 57 5.86 12.29 -6.73
#